data_AF-A0A920JCJ2-F1
#
_entry.id   AF-A0A920JCJ2-F1
#
_cell.length_a   1.000
_cell.length_b   1.000
_cell.length_c   1.000
_cell.angle_alpha   90.00
_cell.angle_beta   90.00
_cell.angle_gamma   90.00
#
_symmetry.space_group_name_H-M   'P 1'
#
loop_
_entity.id
_entity.type
_entity.pdbx_description
1 polymer ?
#
loop_
_entity_poly.entity_id
_entity_poly.type
_entity_poly.pdbx_seq_one_letter_code
_entity_poly.pdbx_strand_id
1 'polypeptide(L)'
;MAIQLIINHELGQAYNQNPLQGSFVIEELTHLVEEAILSEFIRLSDRGGVLGAMETMYQRNKIQEESLHYETLKHTGEMPSWA
;
A
#
# COMPACT_ATOMS: atom_id res chain seq x y z
N MET A 1 -1.80 9.97 21.81
CA MET A 1 -2.16 8.86 22.73
C MET A 1 -3.67 8.62 22.85
N ALA A 2 -4.51 9.68 22.91
CA ALA A 2 -5.96 9.52 23.06
C ALA A 2 -6.65 8.67 21.97
N ILE A 3 -6.21 8.77 20.71
CA ILE A 3 -6.76 7.99 19.58
C ILE A 3 -6.68 6.49 19.85
N GLN A 4 -5.53 5.99 20.33
CA GLN A 4 -5.38 4.56 20.60
C GLN A 4 -6.25 4.09 21.76
N LEU A 5 -6.47 4.94 22.78
CA LEU A 5 -7.35 4.63 23.90
C LEU A 5 -8.80 4.48 23.44
N ILE A 6 -9.28 5.39 22.60
CA ILE A 6 -10.64 5.33 22.03
C ILE A 6 -10.79 4.06 21.18
N ILE A 7 -9.83 3.76 20.30
CA ILE A 7 -9.89 2.55 19.46
C ILE A 7 -9.94 1.28 20.32
N ASN A 8 -9.15 1.19 21.38
CA ASN A 8 -9.06 -0.04 22.17
C ASN A 8 -10.18 -0.20 23.20
N HIS A 9 -10.72 0.90 23.73
CA HIS A 9 -11.69 0.86 24.85
C HIS A 9 -13.12 1.22 24.45
N GLU A 10 -13.31 1.92 23.33
CA GLU A 10 -14.62 2.46 22.94
C GLU A 10 -15.11 1.91 21.59
N LEU A 11 -14.20 1.60 20.65
CA LEU A 11 -14.59 1.04 19.35
C LEU A 11 -14.93 -0.45 19.46
N GLY A 12 -16.22 -0.77 19.40
CA GLY A 12 -16.72 -2.14 19.55
C GLY A 12 -16.15 -3.18 18.58
N GLN A 13 -15.74 -2.77 17.37
CA GLN A 13 -15.10 -3.68 16.42
C GLN A 13 -13.74 -4.19 16.90
N ALA A 14 -13.03 -3.41 17.73
CA ALA A 14 -11.71 -3.79 18.26
C ALA A 14 -11.77 -4.92 19.31
N TYR A 15 -12.96 -5.29 19.80
CA TYR A 15 -13.12 -6.48 20.65
C TYR A 15 -12.95 -7.79 19.89
N ASN A 16 -13.18 -7.80 18.57
CA ASN A 16 -12.85 -8.92 17.69
C ASN A 16 -11.41 -8.73 17.15
N GLN A 17 -10.59 -9.78 17.19
CA GLN A 17 -9.19 -9.73 16.74
C GLN A 17 -9.03 -9.84 15.22
N ASN A 18 -10.04 -10.35 14.53
CA ASN A 18 -10.05 -10.56 13.08
C ASN A 18 -11.38 -10.11 12.45
N PRO A 19 -11.81 -8.85 12.66
CA PRO A 19 -13.14 -8.37 12.26
C PRO A 19 -13.34 -8.30 10.74
N LEU A 20 -12.24 -8.28 9.97
CA LEU A 20 -12.27 -8.20 8.51
C LEU A 20 -12.25 -9.57 7.81
N GLN A 21 -11.98 -10.65 8.55
CA GLN A 21 -11.94 -12.00 7.97
C GLN A 21 -13.34 -12.42 7.51
N GLY A 22 -13.44 -13.05 6.34
CA GLY A 22 -14.71 -13.44 5.72
C GLY A 22 -15.39 -12.33 4.93
N SER A 23 -14.80 -11.12 4.87
CA SER A 23 -15.29 -10.06 3.98
C SER A 23 -14.86 -10.35 2.55
N PHE A 24 -15.83 -10.58 1.66
CA PHE A 24 -15.59 -10.81 0.23
C PHE A 24 -14.71 -9.73 -0.41
N VAL A 25 -14.91 -8.46 -0.05
CA VAL A 25 -14.12 -7.35 -0.58
C VAL A 25 -12.68 -7.39 -0.08
N ILE A 26 -12.48 -7.71 1.21
CA ILE A 26 -11.12 -7.77 1.79
C ILE A 26 -10.38 -8.98 1.25
N GLU A 27 -11.03 -10.13 1.09
CA GLU A 27 -10.43 -11.32 0.50
C GLU A 27 -9.98 -11.06 -0.94
N GLU A 28 -10.84 -10.46 -1.76
CA GLU A 28 -10.48 -10.14 -3.15
C GLU A 28 -9.34 -9.11 -3.22
N LEU A 29 -9.40 -8.04 -2.43
CA LEU A 29 -8.31 -7.07 -2.35
C LEU A 29 -7.00 -7.71 -1.87
N THR A 30 -7.08 -8.66 -0.93
CA THR A 30 -5.91 -9.40 -0.45
C THR A 30 -5.25 -10.18 -1.58
N HIS A 31 -6.04 -10.91 -2.38
CA HIS A 31 -5.50 -11.66 -3.53
C HIS A 31 -4.89 -10.73 -4.59
N LEU A 32 -5.59 -9.64 -4.96
CA LEU A 32 -5.09 -8.68 -5.95
C LEU A 32 -3.78 -8.03 -5.52
N VAL A 33 -3.66 -7.65 -4.24
CA VAL A 33 -2.44 -7.06 -3.69
C VAL A 33 -1.32 -8.10 -3.61
N GLU A 34 -1.61 -9.34 -3.22
CA GLU A 34 -0.63 -10.44 -3.20
C GLU A 34 -0.05 -10.69 -4.59
N GLU A 35 -0.89 -10.83 -5.62
CA GLU A 35 -0.44 -11.05 -6.99
C GLU A 35 0.43 -9.88 -7.51
N ALA A 36 0.04 -8.64 -7.21
CA ALA A 36 0.82 -7.46 -7.56
C ALA A 36 2.21 -7.45 -6.89
N ILE A 37 2.30 -7.87 -5.63
CA ILE A 37 3.56 -7.98 -4.89
C ILE A 37 4.44 -9.09 -5.47
N LEU A 38 3.87 -10.27 -5.74
CA LEU A 38 4.62 -11.38 -6.33
C LEU A 38 5.17 -11.01 -7.72
N SER A 39 4.39 -10.29 -8.52
CA SER A 39 4.81 -9.75 -9.81
C SER A 39 6.00 -8.77 -9.65
N GLU A 40 6.00 -7.93 -8.61
CA GLU A 40 7.12 -7.04 -8.31
C GLU A 40 8.38 -7.80 -7.89
N PHE A 41 8.24 -8.87 -7.11
CA PHE A 41 9.38 -9.72 -6.73
C PHE A 41 10.03 -10.39 -7.93
N ILE A 42 9.24 -10.84 -8.92
CA ILE A 42 9.79 -11.35 -10.18
C ILE A 42 10.58 -10.24 -10.89
N ARG A 43 10.02 -9.03 -11.00
CA ARG A 43 10.73 -7.88 -11.62
C ARG A 43 12.07 -7.57 -10.93
N LEU A 44 12.14 -7.66 -9.60
CA LEU A 44 13.38 -7.49 -8.85
C LEU A 44 14.34 -8.66 -9.08
N SER A 45 13.83 -9.90 -9.10
CA SER A 45 14.63 -11.10 -9.33
C SER A 45 15.32 -11.06 -10.69
N ASP A 46 14.59 -10.69 -11.75
CA ASP A 46 15.12 -10.53 -13.11
C ASP A 46 16.24 -9.47 -13.21
N ARG A 47 16.30 -8.56 -12.24
CA ARG A 47 17.30 -7.48 -12.14
C ARG A 47 18.48 -7.85 -11.24
N GLY A 48 18.66 -9.12 -10.89
CA GLY A 48 19.72 -9.54 -9.97
C GLY A 48 19.36 -9.33 -8.51
N GLY A 49 18.07 -9.41 -8.19
CA GLY A 49 17.54 -9.17 -6.85
C GLY A 49 17.59 -7.70 -6.45
N VAL A 50 17.46 -7.43 -5.15
CA VAL A 50 17.37 -6.06 -4.62
C VAL A 50 18.62 -5.24 -4.94
N LEU A 51 19.81 -5.85 -4.84
CA LEU A 51 21.08 -5.14 -5.09
C LEU A 51 21.24 -4.76 -6.57
N GLY A 52 20.96 -5.67 -7.51
CA GLY A 52 21.04 -5.31 -8.94
C GLY A 52 19.95 -4.34 -9.38
N ALA A 53 18.76 -4.39 -8.77
CA ALA A 53 17.74 -3.36 -8.94
C ALA A 53 18.21 -1.98 -8.42
N MET A 54 18.98 -1.95 -7.32
CA MET A 54 19.55 -0.70 -6.80
C MET A 54 20.65 -0.14 -7.69
N GLU A 55 21.48 -0.98 -8.32
CA GLU A 55 22.49 -0.53 -9.29
C GLU A 55 21.86 0.20 -10.48
N THR A 56 20.68 -0.26 -10.91
CA THR A 56 19.88 0.39 -11.97
C THR A 56 18.96 1.50 -11.46
N MET A 57 19.02 1.84 -10.17
CA MET A 57 18.16 2.83 -9.50
C MET A 57 16.66 2.55 -9.65
N TYR A 58 16.27 1.29 -9.86
CA TYR A 58 14.89 0.89 -10.16
C TYR A 58 13.90 1.35 -9.10
N GLN A 59 14.15 1.04 -7.83
CA GLN A 59 13.23 1.42 -6.76
C GLN A 59 13.12 2.95 -6.62
N ARG A 60 14.25 3.67 -6.76
CA ARG A 60 14.29 5.14 -6.65
C ARG A 60 13.45 5.80 -7.74
N ASN A 61 13.65 5.38 -8.99
CA ASN A 61 12.93 5.97 -10.13
C ASN A 61 11.42 5.71 -10.00
N LYS A 62 11.03 4.48 -9.65
CA LYS A 62 9.62 4.13 -9.45
C LYS A 62 8.94 4.96 -8.36
N ILE A 63 9.59 5.15 -7.20
CA ILE A 63 9.06 6.00 -6.13
C ILE A 63 8.89 7.45 -6.60
N GLN A 64 9.85 7.98 -7.37
CA GLN A 64 9.79 9.34 -7.89
C GLN A 64 8.66 9.51 -8.91
N GLU A 65 8.46 8.52 -9.79
CA GLU A 65 7.37 8.50 -10.77
C GLU A 65 6.00 8.48 -10.08
N GLU A 66 5.79 7.59 -9.11
CA GLU A 66 4.55 7.50 -8.33
C GLU A 66 4.29 8.79 -7.53
N SER A 67 5.33 9.37 -6.94
CA SER A 67 5.22 10.65 -6.23
C SER A 67 4.81 11.79 -7.17
N LEU A 68 5.39 11.86 -8.37
CA LEU A 68 5.04 12.88 -9.35
C LEU A 68 3.61 12.70 -9.86
N HIS A 69 3.20 11.45 -10.10
CA HIS A 69 1.84 11.11 -10.48
C HIS A 69 0.84 11.57 -9.41
N TYR A 70 1.09 11.24 -8.14
CA TYR A 70 0.27 11.68 -7.01
C TYR A 70 0.15 13.21 -6.93
N GLU A 71 1.28 13.95 -6.98
CA GLU A 71 1.22 15.41 -6.91
C GLU A 71 0.51 16.00 -8.13
N THR A 72 0.63 15.39 -9.30
CA THR A 72 -0.13 15.81 -10.50
C THR A 72 -1.63 15.66 -10.28
N LEU A 73 -2.09 14.51 -9.77
CA LEU A 73 -3.52 14.28 -9.47
C LEU A 73 -4.06 15.23 -8.41
N LYS A 74 -3.23 15.54 -7.40
CA LYS A 74 -3.56 16.50 -6.35
C LYS A 74 -3.66 17.93 -6.88
N HIS A 75 -2.71 18.37 -7.73
CA HIS A 75 -2.72 19.70 -8.32
C HIS A 75 -3.85 19.92 -9.32
N THR A 76 -4.23 18.88 -10.06
CA THR A 76 -5.36 18.90 -11.01
C THR A 76 -6.72 18.78 -10.33
N GLY A 77 -6.75 18.33 -9.06
CA GLY A 77 -7.98 18.13 -8.29
C GLY A 77 -8.69 16.81 -8.58
N GLU A 78 -8.10 15.93 -9.41
CA GLU A 78 -8.62 14.57 -9.65
C GLU A 78 -8.51 13.69 -8.41
N MET A 79 -7.52 13.96 -7.55
CA MET A 79 -7.42 13.36 -6.24
C MET A 79 -7.83 14.35 -5.15
N PRO A 80 -8.89 14.07 -4.36
CA PRO A 80 -9.28 14.95 -3.27
C PRO A 80 -8.21 14.91 -2.18
N SER A 81 -7.55 16.04 -1.93
CA SER A 81 -6.75 16.20 -0.72
C SER A 81 -7.68 16.50 0.45
N TRP A 82 -7.72 15.61 1.43
CA TRP A 82 -8.38 15.86 2.71
C TRP A 82 -7.52 16.85 3.50
N ALA A 83 -7.76 18.15 3.31
CA ALA A 83 -7.21 19.24 4.09
C ALA A 83 -8.35 20.09 4.67
#